data_AF-A0A947RYI5-F1
#
_entry.id   AF-A0A947RYI5-F1
#
_cell.length_a   1.000
_cell.length_b   1.000
_cell.length_c   1.000
_cell.angle_alpha   90.00
_cell.angle_beta   90.00
_cell.angle_gamma   90.00
#
_symmetry.space_group_name_H-M   'P 1'
#
loop_
_entity.id
_entity.type
_entity.pdbx_description
1 polymer ?
#
loop_
_entity_poly.entity_id
_entity_poly.type
_entity_poly.pdbx_seq_one_letter_code
_entity_poly.pdbx_strand_id
1 'polypeptide(L)' 'MITKTRLLSGLNEIVYVEEGMIGMFVGFSKAMVREDNSLDDAKRKEIEKLLSRLLNDSARHKKMIEELILIVEKGDQNEY' A
#
# COMPACT_ATOMS: atom_id res chain seq x y z
N MET A 1 17.34 -6.43 -21.02
CA MET A 1 16.00 -6.09 -21.52
C MET A 1 14.99 -6.55 -20.48
N ILE A 2 14.17 -5.66 -19.95
CA ILE A 2 13.09 -6.04 -19.01
C ILE A 2 11.91 -6.50 -19.87
N THR A 3 11.54 -7.77 -19.75
CA THR A 3 10.37 -8.32 -20.46
C THR A 3 9.08 -7.81 -19.83
N LYS A 4 8.01 -7.66 -20.62
CA LYS A 4 6.65 -7.37 -20.14
C LYS A 4 6.23 -8.24 -18.94
N THR A 5 6.50 -9.54 -18.99
CA THR A 5 6.21 -10.49 -17.89
C THR A 5 6.93 -10.11 -16.59
N ARG A 6 8.21 -9.75 -16.68
CA ARG A 6 9.01 -9.34 -15.51
C ARG A 6 8.52 -8.01 -14.92
N LEU A 7 8.11 -7.06 -15.77
CA LEU A 7 7.51 -5.80 -15.32
C LEU A 7 6.17 -6.06 -14.60
N LEU A 8 5.29 -6.87 -15.18
CA LEU A 8 4.01 -7.24 -14.56
C LEU A 8 4.21 -7.97 -13.23
N SER A 9 5.16 -8.90 -13.14
CA SER A 9 5.49 -9.57 -11.86
C SER A 9 5.90 -8.56 -10.80
N GLY A 10 6.80 -7.63 -11.14
CA GLY A 10 7.24 -6.58 -10.22
C GLY A 10 6.11 -5.66 -9.78
N LEU A 11 5.21 -5.25 -10.68
CA LEU A 11 4.06 -4.43 -10.33
C LEU A 11 3.09 -5.17 -9.40
N ASN A 12 2.83 -6.45 -9.66
CA ASN A 12 1.99 -7.27 -8.79
C ASN A 12 2.60 -7.46 -7.39
N GLU A 13 3.92 -7.62 -7.29
CA GLU A 13 4.61 -7.66 -5.99
C GLU A 13 4.41 -6.35 -5.21
N ILE A 14 4.45 -5.19 -5.87
CA ILE A 14 4.23 -3.91 -5.19
C ILE A 14 2.76 -3.78 -4.74
N VAL A 15 1.78 -4.26 -5.52
CA VAL A 15 0.37 -4.33 -5.07
C VAL A 15 0.26 -5.14 -3.78
N TYR A 16 0.89 -6.30 -3.71
CA TYR A 16 0.88 -7.15 -2.52
C TYR A 16 1.47 -6.44 -1.29
N VAL A 17 2.55 -5.66 -1.48
CA VAL A 17 3.13 -4.84 -0.41
C VAL A 17 2.12 -3.80 0.09
N GLU A 18 1.44 -3.09 -0.80
CA GLU A 18 0.44 -2.09 -0.40
C GLU A 18 -0.77 -2.74 0.30
N GLU A 19 -1.21 -3.93 -0.13
CA GLU A 19 -2.25 -4.69 0.56
C GLU A 19 -1.81 -5.09 1.98
N GLY A 20 -0.56 -5.51 2.15
CA GLY A 20 0.03 -5.80 3.45
C GLY A 20 0.06 -4.57 4.37
N MET A 21 0.42 -3.42 3.83
CA MET A 21 0.41 -2.14 4.56
C MET A 21 -1.00 -1.76 5.01
N ILE A 22 -1.99 -1.86 4.12
CA ILE A 22 -3.39 -1.52 4.37
C ILE A 22 -4.02 -2.47 5.39
N GLY A 23 -3.93 -3.78 5.14
CA GLY A 23 -4.65 -4.79 5.89
C GLY A 23 -3.98 -5.13 7.22
N MET A 24 -2.67 -5.39 7.18
CA MET A 24 -1.96 -5.91 8.35
C MET A 24 -1.32 -4.79 9.16
N PHE A 25 -0.47 -3.97 8.53
CA PHE A 25 0.39 -3.07 9.28
C PHE A 25 -0.38 -1.91 9.95
N VAL A 26 -1.18 -1.18 9.17
CA VAL A 26 -1.93 -0.04 9.72
C VAL A 26 -3.05 -0.50 10.66
N GLY A 27 -3.78 -1.56 10.28
CA GLY A 27 -4.85 -2.12 11.11
C GLY A 27 -4.33 -2.60 12.47
N PHE A 28 -3.26 -3.39 12.48
CA PHE A 28 -2.63 -3.88 13.70
C PHE A 28 -2.06 -2.75 14.55
N SER A 29 -1.36 -1.79 13.94
CA SER A 29 -0.81 -0.63 14.66
C SER A 29 -1.90 0.20 15.35
N LYS A 30 -3.07 0.39 14.70
CA LYS A 30 -4.21 1.07 15.32
C LYS A 30 -4.76 0.30 16.52
N ALA A 31 -4.80 -1.03 16.46
CA ALA A 31 -5.23 -1.86 17.57
C ALA A 31 -4.25 -1.75 18.76
N MET A 32 -2.95 -1.88 18.52
CA MET A 32 -1.92 -1.72 19.55
C MET A 32 -1.98 -0.35 20.23
N VAL A 33 -2.15 0.72 19.44
CA VAL A 33 -2.25 2.09 19.95
C VAL A 33 -3.49 2.27 20.83
N ARG A 34 -4.56 1.51 20.63
CA ARG A 34 -5.77 1.53 21.48
C ARG A 34 -5.61 0.76 22.77
N GLU A 35 -4.76 -0.26 22.80
CA GLU A 35 -4.52 -1.08 23.99
C GLU A 35 -3.42 -0.53 24.89
N ASP A 36 -2.56 0.35 24.37
CA ASP A 36 -1.47 0.94 25.15
C ASP A 36 -1.96 2.02 26.13
N ASN A 37 -1.96 1.71 27.42
CA ASN A 37 -2.37 2.62 28.49
C ASN A 37 -1.28 3.65 28.90
N SER A 38 -0.07 3.57 28.35
CA SER A 38 1.00 4.53 28.59
C SER A 38 0.88 5.80 27.73
N LEU A 39 0.09 5.73 26.66
CA LEU A 39 -0.19 6.85 25.77
C LEU A 39 -1.34 7.70 26.28
N ASP A 40 -1.06 8.98 26.48
CA ASP A 40 -2.10 9.99 26.68
C ASP A 40 -2.97 10.15 25.41
N ASP A 41 -4.18 10.68 25.60
CA ASP A 41 -5.18 10.81 24.54
C ASP A 41 -4.72 11.69 23.37
N ALA A 42 -3.87 12.69 23.63
CA ALA A 42 -3.38 13.59 22.60
C ALA A 42 -2.42 12.84 21.66
N LYS A 43 -1.45 12.12 22.21
CA LYS A 43 -0.53 11.27 21.45
C LYS A 43 -1.25 10.16 20.72
N ARG A 44 -2.22 9.50 21.38
CA ARG A 44 -3.02 8.44 20.76
C ARG A 44 -3.74 8.94 19.51
N LYS A 45 -4.42 10.09 19.60
CA LYS A 45 -5.10 10.72 18.45
C LYS A 45 -4.12 11.10 17.34
N GLU A 46 -2.94 11.61 17.70
CA GLU A 46 -1.93 11.96 16.70
C GLU A 46 -1.43 10.73 15.94
N ILE A 47 -1.12 9.64 16.66
CA ILE A 47 -0.69 8.38 16.04
C ILE A 47 -1.81 7.79 15.18
N GLU A 48 -3.05 7.75 15.67
CA GLU A 48 -4.20 7.27 14.87
C GLU A 48 -4.42 8.09 13.60
N LYS A 49 -4.19 9.41 13.66
CA LYS A 49 -4.26 10.30 12.50
C LYS A 49 -3.16 9.99 11.48
N LEU A 50 -1.92 9.79 11.93
CA LEU A 50 -0.80 9.42 11.06
C LEU A 50 -1.02 8.05 10.42
N LEU A 51 -1.45 7.04 11.20
CA LEU A 51 -1.80 5.72 10.70
C LEU A 51 -2.94 5.79 9.67
N SER A 52 -3.94 6.64 9.88
CA SER A 52 -5.01 6.83 8.90
C SER A 52 -4.54 7.49 7.61
N ARG A 53 -3.54 8.39 7.68
CA ARG A 53 -2.92 8.96 6.47
C ARG A 53 -2.16 7.88 5.69
N LEU A 54 -1.34 7.09 6.38
CA LEU A 54 -0.62 5.96 5.78
C LEU A 54 -1.57 4.98 5.08
N LEU A 55 -2.71 4.65 5.70
CA LEU A 55 -3.73 3.81 5.08
C LEU A 55 -4.21 4.37 3.73
N ASN A 56 -4.52 5.67 3.71
CA ASN A 56 -5.05 6.33 2.53
C ASN A 56 -3.99 6.46 1.42
N ASP A 57 -2.74 6.74 1.81
CA ASP A 57 -1.62 6.85 0.87
C ASP A 57 -1.32 5.49 0.24
N SER A 58 -1.25 4.42 1.03
CA SER A 58 -1.10 3.05 0.51
C SER A 58 -2.27 2.63 -0.39
N ALA A 59 -3.51 2.98 -0.05
CA ALA A 59 -4.66 2.71 -0.91
C ALA A 59 -4.57 3.46 -2.25
N ARG A 60 -4.07 4.70 -2.23
CA ARG A 60 -3.82 5.47 -3.46
C ARG A 60 -2.69 4.85 -4.28
N HIS A 61 -1.58 4.45 -3.67
CA HIS A 61 -0.48 3.79 -4.35
C HIS A 61 -0.94 2.50 -5.03
N LYS A 62 -1.66 1.63 -4.29
CA LYS A 62 -2.23 0.40 -4.84
C LYS A 62 -3.03 0.68 -6.11
N LYS A 63 -3.95 1.64 -6.06
CA LYS A 63 -4.77 2.01 -7.22
C LYS A 63 -3.93 2.48 -8.41
N MET A 64 -2.91 3.31 -8.18
CA MET A 64 -2.00 3.75 -9.24
C MET A 64 -1.23 2.59 -9.88
N ILE A 65 -0.81 1.60 -9.07
CA ILE A 65 -0.10 0.42 -9.57
C ILE A 65 -1.04 -0.49 -10.36
N GLU A 66 -2.28 -0.67 -9.90
CA GLU A 66 -3.31 -1.40 -10.65
C GLU A 66 -3.58 -0.74 -12.01
N GLU A 67 -3.64 0.60 -12.07
CA GLU A 67 -3.75 1.34 -13.33
C GLU A 67 -2.52 1.11 -14.24
N LEU A 68 -1.30 1.08 -13.68
CA LEU A 68 -0.09 0.76 -14.43
C LEU A 68 -0.10 -0.67 -14.98
N ILE A 69 -0.55 -1.66 -14.19
CA ILE A 69 -0.71 -3.05 -14.63
C ILE A 69 -1.63 -3.09 -15.85
N LEU A 70 -2.79 -2.43 -15.77
CA LEU A 70 -3.75 -2.38 -16.88
C LEU A 70 -3.15 -1.75 -18.15
N ILE A 71 -2.32 -0.72 -18.01
CA ILE A 71 -1.62 -0.10 -19.14
C ILE A 71 -0.63 -1.09 -19.76
N VAL A 72 0.19 -1.75 -18.94
CA VAL A 72 1.20 -2.71 -19.41
C VAL A 72 0.54 -3.93 -20.05
N GLU A 73 -0.57 -4.43 -19.50
CA GLU A 73 -1.34 -5.55 -20.05
C GLU A 73 -1.89 -5.22 -21.44
N LYS A 74 -2.41 -3.99 -21.62
CA LYS A 74 -2.99 -3.51 -22.89
C LYS A 74 -1.96 -3.08 -23.93
N GLY A 75 -0.71 -2.78 -23.52
CA GLY A 75 0.38 -2.47 -24.46
C GLY A 75 0.79 -3.71 -25.26
N ASP A 76 0.95 -3.58 -26.58
CA ASP A 76 1.41 -4.66 -27.45
C ASP A 76 2.79 -5.17 -27.05
N GLN A 77 3.10 -6.44 -27.36
CA GLN A 77 4.34 -7.13 -26.95
C GLN A 77 5.64 -6.51 -27.51
N ASN A 78 5.57 -5.53 -28.42
CA ASN A 78 6.68 -5.15 -29.31
C ASN A 78 7.24 -3.72 -29.15
N GLU A 79 6.89 -2.96 -28.10
CA GLU A 79 7.43 -1.59 -27.93
C GLU A 79 8.70 -1.46 -27.06
N TYR A 80 9.31 -2.54 -26.58
CA TYR A 80 10.53 -2.46 -25.74
C TYR A 80 11.56 -3.58 -25.99
#